data_AF-A0A919MZM0-F1
#
_entry.id   AF-A0A919MZM0-F1
#
_cell.length_a   1.000
_cell.length_b   1.000
_cell.length_c   1.000
_cell.angle_alpha   90.00
_cell.angle_beta   90.00
_cell.angle_gamma   90.00
#
_symmetry.space_group_name_H-M   'P 1'
#
loop_
_entity.id
_entity.type
_entity.pdbx_description
1 polymer ?
#
loop_
_entity_poly.entity_id
_entity_poly.type
_entity_poly.pdbx_seq_one_letter_code
_entity_poly.pdbx_strand_id
1 'polypeptide(L)'
;MSFIFLSYSRQDSGRVRDLYDRLRSNGYQVWFDEENLLPGQIWEAEIKKAIRGAALVIVALSSRSVTRTGYAQKEIRTALDFMDQIPAGQPYLIPLKLDDCEVPDQLGHIHCGSLVDETDFQRLLKALDQYSSSAEDGTAPESALDAPLNYSKYVAEFKKHESLIIPGYGISPLTIGVDESAVRAAFGAPTRTSEYGGDGNEPAQRYLEYLTVGLDFRLVRGSVTTIFAYASGKDGHSAFTGSTPERISLHSRRQDVERVFGRPPKDGGNGVINYWVSYPSLGLAITYDTIDTTSLKAEIHHLSVTLPY
;
A
#
# COMPACT_ATOMS: atom_id res chain seq x y z
N MET A 1 -13.39 -2.77 2.46
CA MET A 1 -12.90 -1.88 3.54
C MET A 1 -12.49 -0.58 2.90
N SER A 2 -13.11 0.54 3.28
CA SER A 2 -12.94 1.81 2.56
C SER A 2 -11.78 2.62 3.14
N PHE A 3 -10.93 3.14 2.25
CA PHE A 3 -9.81 4.03 2.60
C PHE A 3 -10.32 5.48 2.65
N ILE A 4 -10.20 6.09 3.83
CA ILE A 4 -10.75 7.40 4.15
C ILE A 4 -9.60 8.38 4.38
N PHE A 5 -9.58 9.48 3.64
CA PHE A 5 -8.65 10.59 3.90
C PHE A 5 -9.31 11.62 4.82
N LEU A 6 -8.64 12.01 5.90
CA LEU A 6 -9.08 13.11 6.77
C LEU A 6 -8.36 14.40 6.38
N SER A 7 -9.08 15.34 5.75
CA SER A 7 -8.62 16.72 5.56
C SER A 7 -9.09 17.56 6.74
N TYR A 8 -8.17 18.30 7.36
CA TYR A 8 -8.48 19.12 8.53
C TYR A 8 -7.49 20.26 8.71
N SER A 9 -7.86 21.24 9.54
CA SER A 9 -6.92 22.26 10.01
C SER A 9 -6.11 21.73 11.17
N ARG A 10 -4.80 21.97 11.21
CA ARG A 10 -3.92 21.58 12.35
C ARG A 10 -4.42 22.01 13.74
N GLN A 11 -5.26 23.04 13.83
CA GLN A 11 -5.86 23.48 15.10
C GLN A 11 -6.97 22.55 15.62
N ASP A 12 -7.50 21.71 14.74
CA ASP A 12 -8.53 20.71 15.02
C ASP A 12 -7.93 19.30 15.19
N SER A 13 -6.60 19.15 15.15
CA SER A 13 -5.88 17.87 15.25
C SER A 13 -6.38 17.01 16.40
N GLY A 14 -6.57 17.57 17.60
CA GLY A 14 -7.08 16.82 18.75
C GLY A 14 -8.47 16.22 18.54
N ARG A 15 -9.38 16.94 17.86
CA ARG A 15 -10.74 16.47 17.58
C ARG A 15 -10.78 15.48 16.43
N VAL A 16 -9.93 15.70 15.43
CA VAL A 16 -9.81 14.84 14.25
C VAL A 16 -9.08 13.54 14.60
N ARG A 17 -8.19 13.57 15.59
CA ARG A 17 -7.56 12.38 16.17
C ARG A 17 -8.58 11.48 16.87
N ASP A 18 -9.52 12.04 17.63
CA ASP A 18 -10.65 11.26 18.19
C ASP A 18 -11.48 10.59 17.07
N LEU A 19 -11.81 11.35 16.03
CA LEU A 19 -12.50 10.80 14.85
C LEU A 19 -11.67 9.69 14.18
N TYR A 20 -10.36 9.89 14.00
CA TYR A 20 -9.45 8.90 13.46
C TYR A 20 -9.49 7.60 14.26
N ASP A 21 -9.31 7.68 15.59
CA ASP A 21 -9.29 6.52 16.47
C ASP A 21 -10.63 5.76 16.46
N ARG A 22 -11.74 6.50 16.44
CA ARG A 22 -13.09 5.92 16.38
C ARG A 22 -13.36 5.25 15.03
N LEU A 23 -12.99 5.86 13.91
CA LEU A 23 -13.11 5.25 12.59
C LEU A 23 -12.23 4.00 12.46
N ARG A 24 -10.99 4.04 12.95
CA ARG A 24 -10.09 2.88 12.97
C ARG A 24 -10.66 1.73 13.81
N SER A 25 -11.22 2.04 14.96
CA SER A 25 -11.86 1.06 15.85
C SER A 25 -13.10 0.40 15.22
N ASN A 26 -13.74 1.07 14.25
CA ASN A 26 -14.85 0.54 13.46
C ASN A 26 -14.39 -0.15 12.15
N GLY A 27 -13.08 -0.39 11.98
CA GLY A 27 -12.54 -1.20 10.89
C GLY A 27 -12.26 -0.46 9.58
N TYR A 28 -12.36 0.87 9.55
CA TYR A 28 -11.97 1.66 8.38
C TYR A 28 -10.45 1.82 8.28
N GLN A 29 -9.96 1.97 7.05
CA GLN A 29 -8.59 2.42 6.81
C GLN A 29 -8.62 3.94 6.75
N VAL A 30 -7.88 4.62 7.61
CA VAL A 30 -7.94 6.07 7.73
C VAL A 30 -6.54 6.63 7.52
N TRP A 31 -6.43 7.62 6.64
CA TRP A 31 -5.23 8.42 6.43
C TRP A 31 -5.35 9.74 7.18
N PHE A 32 -4.39 10.00 8.05
CA PHE A 32 -4.28 11.17 8.90
C PHE A 32 -2.81 11.59 8.92
N ASP A 33 -2.50 12.80 8.48
CA ASP A 33 -1.13 13.23 8.20
C ASP A 33 -0.18 13.12 9.40
N GLU A 34 -0.65 13.41 10.62
CA GLU A 34 0.12 13.27 11.86
C GLU A 34 0.57 11.82 12.14
N GLU A 35 -0.17 10.82 11.63
CA GLU A 35 0.13 9.40 11.84
C GLU A 35 0.78 8.75 10.62
N ASN A 36 0.49 9.25 9.42
CA ASN A 36 0.86 8.60 8.17
C ASN A 36 1.99 9.28 7.41
N LEU A 37 2.32 10.54 7.71
CA LEU A 37 3.44 11.24 7.07
C LEU A 37 4.74 10.98 7.82
N LEU A 38 5.74 10.45 7.13
CA LEU A 38 7.06 10.13 7.70
C LEU A 38 8.06 11.29 7.50
N PRO A 39 9.02 11.47 8.44
CA PRO A 39 10.10 12.44 8.26
C PRO A 39 10.86 12.21 6.95
N GLY A 40 11.05 13.28 6.18
CA GLY A 40 11.75 13.24 4.89
C GLY A 40 10.84 13.07 3.66
N GLN A 41 9.55 12.78 3.84
CA GLN A 41 8.61 12.75 2.72
C GLN A 41 8.25 14.15 2.22
N ILE A 42 8.03 14.27 0.91
CA ILE A 42 7.52 15.50 0.30
C ILE A 42 6.02 15.57 0.61
N TRP A 43 5.67 16.34 1.63
CA TRP A 43 4.32 16.46 2.18
C TRP A 43 3.23 16.65 1.10
N GLU A 44 3.44 17.57 0.16
CA GLU A 44 2.46 17.84 -0.90
C GLU A 44 2.23 16.66 -1.84
N ALA A 45 3.25 15.84 -2.10
CA ALA A 45 3.13 14.68 -2.96
C ALA A 45 2.33 13.57 -2.26
N GLU A 46 2.62 13.31 -0.99
CA GLU A 46 1.94 12.28 -0.21
C GLU A 46 0.48 12.61 0.05
N ILE A 47 0.15 13.88 0.33
CA ILE A 47 -1.25 14.31 0.47
C ILE A 47 -2.02 14.12 -0.83
N LYS A 48 -1.47 14.57 -1.97
CA LYS A 48 -2.16 14.39 -3.27
C LYS A 48 -2.37 12.92 -3.60
N LYS A 49 -1.38 12.08 -3.29
CA LYS A 49 -1.47 10.63 -3.45
C LYS A 49 -2.55 10.04 -2.56
N ALA A 50 -2.60 10.42 -1.29
CA ALA A 50 -3.58 9.93 -0.33
C ALA A 50 -5.01 10.39 -0.66
N ILE A 51 -5.20 11.64 -1.10
CA ILE A 51 -6.50 12.14 -1.61
C ILE A 51 -6.93 11.28 -2.80
N ARG A 52 -6.09 11.14 -3.83
CA ARG A 52 -6.45 10.35 -5.04
C ARG A 52 -6.73 8.89 -4.76
N GLY A 53 -6.02 8.30 -3.81
CA GLY A 53 -6.23 6.89 -3.43
C GLY A 53 -7.46 6.67 -2.55
N ALA A 54 -7.98 7.71 -1.91
CA ALA A 54 -9.11 7.62 -1.00
C ALA A 54 -10.38 7.13 -1.71
N ALA A 55 -11.09 6.18 -1.11
CA ALA A 55 -12.47 5.90 -1.49
C ALA A 55 -13.39 7.04 -1.07
N LEU A 56 -13.02 7.74 0.01
CA LEU A 56 -13.75 8.88 0.53
C LEU A 56 -12.82 9.89 1.21
N VAL A 57 -13.06 11.17 0.97
CA VAL A 57 -12.43 12.30 1.65
C VAL A 57 -13.41 12.90 2.66
N ILE A 58 -13.05 12.90 3.94
CA ILE A 58 -13.78 13.66 4.96
C ILE A 58 -13.07 14.99 5.15
N VAL A 59 -13.78 16.09 4.90
CA VAL A 59 -13.28 17.44 5.16
C VAL A 59 -13.86 17.92 6.48
N ALA A 60 -13.02 17.94 7.52
CA ALA A 60 -13.38 18.44 8.84
C ALA A 60 -13.40 19.98 8.85
N LEU A 61 -14.60 20.53 9.05
CA LEU A 61 -14.88 21.96 9.09
C LEU A 61 -15.06 22.41 10.54
N SER A 62 -14.47 23.54 10.90
CA SER A 62 -14.65 24.20 12.19
C SER A 62 -14.68 25.71 11.97
N SER A 63 -15.25 26.44 12.91
CA SER A 63 -15.24 27.90 12.98
C SER A 63 -13.83 28.48 12.82
N ARG A 64 -12.79 27.72 13.18
CA ARG A 64 -11.37 28.09 13.06
C ARG A 64 -10.77 27.74 11.70
N SER A 65 -11.28 26.71 11.02
CA SER A 65 -10.78 26.27 9.72
C SER A 65 -11.38 27.05 8.55
N VAL A 66 -12.64 27.47 8.68
CA VAL A 66 -13.40 28.10 7.56
C VAL A 66 -13.02 29.56 7.31
N THR A 67 -12.50 30.27 8.32
CA THR A 67 -12.12 31.69 8.20
C THR A 67 -10.71 31.91 7.64
N ARG A 68 -9.96 30.85 7.32
CA ARG A 68 -8.54 30.95 6.98
C ARG A 68 -8.26 30.53 5.53
N THR A 69 -7.62 31.42 4.79
CA THR A 69 -7.09 31.15 3.46
C THR A 69 -5.75 30.41 3.55
N GLY A 70 -5.54 29.38 2.72
CA GLY A 70 -4.28 28.62 2.73
C GLY A 70 -4.38 27.16 2.27
N TYR A 71 -3.53 26.31 2.84
CA TYR A 71 -3.29 24.92 2.41
C TYR A 71 -4.54 24.02 2.47
N ALA A 72 -5.40 24.19 3.48
CA ALA A 72 -6.69 23.48 3.57
C ALA A 72 -7.60 23.74 2.36
N GLN A 73 -7.62 24.98 1.81
CA GLN A 73 -8.37 25.26 0.59
C GLN A 73 -7.75 24.60 -0.65
N LYS A 74 -6.42 24.41 -0.67
CA LYS A 74 -5.72 23.71 -1.76
C LYS A 74 -6.03 22.21 -1.73
N GLU A 75 -6.11 21.61 -0.55
CA GLU A 75 -6.55 20.21 -0.37
C GLU A 75 -8.01 20.02 -0.76
N ILE A 76 -8.91 20.88 -0.26
CA ILE A 76 -10.34 20.87 -0.63
C ILE A 76 -10.49 20.98 -2.15
N ARG A 77 -9.77 21.91 -2.78
CA ARG A 77 -9.77 22.04 -4.24
C ARG A 77 -9.25 20.78 -4.93
N THR A 78 -8.17 20.19 -4.45
CA THR A 78 -7.62 18.95 -5.02
C THR A 78 -8.62 17.79 -4.94
N ALA A 79 -9.35 17.68 -3.82
CA ALA A 79 -10.38 16.67 -3.64
C ALA A 79 -11.60 16.92 -4.55
N LEU A 80 -12.03 18.18 -4.69
CA LEU A 80 -13.10 18.57 -5.63
C LEU A 80 -12.71 18.32 -7.09
N ASP A 81 -11.49 18.69 -7.49
CA ASP A 81 -10.97 18.45 -8.84
C ASP A 81 -10.95 16.95 -9.17
N PHE A 82 -10.73 16.08 -8.17
CA PHE A 82 -10.81 14.63 -8.34
C PHE A 82 -12.25 14.13 -8.37
N MET A 83 -13.13 14.69 -7.54
CA MET A 83 -14.56 14.38 -7.54
C MET A 83 -15.22 14.67 -8.90
N ASP A 84 -14.75 15.71 -9.61
CA ASP A 84 -15.24 16.03 -10.95
C ASP A 84 -14.79 15.01 -12.03
N GLN A 85 -13.79 14.17 -11.71
CA GLN A 85 -13.25 13.15 -12.62
C GLN A 85 -13.89 11.76 -12.41
N ILE A 86 -14.68 11.57 -11.35
CA ILE A 86 -15.40 10.32 -11.10
C ILE A 86 -16.84 10.38 -11.66
N PRO A 87 -17.47 9.23 -11.96
CA PRO A 87 -18.83 9.19 -12.46
C PRO A 87 -19.82 9.94 -11.55
N ALA A 88 -20.67 10.77 -12.15
CA ALA A 88 -21.66 11.55 -11.43
C ALA A 88 -22.58 10.66 -10.58
N GLY A 89 -22.82 11.05 -9.33
CA GLY A 89 -23.69 10.35 -8.39
C GLY A 89 -22.97 9.45 -7.38
N GLN A 90 -21.65 9.29 -7.47
CA GLN A 90 -20.87 8.62 -6.43
C GLN A 90 -20.35 9.61 -5.38
N PRO A 91 -20.67 9.41 -4.08
CA PRO A 91 -20.18 10.26 -3.02
C PRO A 91 -18.70 9.97 -2.74
N TYR A 92 -17.86 10.96 -3.00
CA TYR A 92 -16.41 10.89 -2.73
C TYR A 92 -15.96 11.86 -1.64
N LEU A 93 -16.70 12.94 -1.39
CA LEU A 93 -16.34 13.96 -0.41
C LEU A 93 -17.49 14.15 0.60
N ILE A 94 -17.18 14.06 1.90
CA ILE A 94 -18.09 14.40 3.00
C ILE A 94 -17.55 15.63 3.74
N PRO A 95 -18.21 16.80 3.61
CA PRO A 95 -17.96 17.91 4.51
C PRO A 95 -18.57 17.60 5.88
N LEU A 96 -17.76 17.68 6.94
CA LEU A 96 -18.14 17.31 8.31
C LEU A 96 -17.84 18.46 9.27
N LYS A 97 -18.89 19.09 9.80
CA LYS A 97 -18.76 20.14 10.83
C LYS A 97 -18.41 19.52 12.16
N LEU A 98 -17.25 19.92 12.69
CA LEU A 98 -16.87 19.62 14.06
C LEU A 98 -17.64 20.52 15.04
N ASP A 99 -17.80 21.80 14.71
CA ASP A 99 -18.61 22.77 15.48
C ASP A 99 -19.51 23.62 14.56
N ASP A 100 -20.28 24.54 15.15
CA ASP A 100 -21.15 25.41 14.40
C ASP A 100 -20.33 26.43 13.59
N CYS A 101 -20.22 26.19 12.29
CA CYS A 101 -19.46 27.01 11.36
C CYS A 101 -20.15 27.12 10.00
N GLU A 102 -19.80 28.15 9.24
CA GLU A 102 -20.25 28.30 7.86
C GLU A 102 -19.55 27.28 6.96
N VAL A 103 -20.28 26.71 6.00
CA VAL A 103 -19.71 25.80 5.00
C VAL A 103 -19.12 26.65 3.88
N PRO A 104 -17.86 26.45 3.46
CA PRO A 104 -17.28 27.18 2.33
C PRO A 104 -18.14 27.02 1.07
N ASP A 105 -18.32 28.09 0.30
CA ASP A 105 -19.18 28.09 -0.91
C ASP A 105 -18.87 26.96 -1.89
N GLN A 106 -17.59 26.60 -2.02
CA GLN A 106 -17.12 25.50 -2.88
C GLN A 106 -17.68 24.14 -2.48
N LEU A 107 -18.09 23.96 -1.23
CA LEU A 107 -18.71 22.75 -0.69
C LEU A 107 -20.24 22.89 -0.53
N GLY A 108 -20.81 24.06 -0.85
CA GLY A 108 -22.23 24.37 -0.60
C GLY A 108 -23.20 23.52 -1.42
N HIS A 109 -22.73 22.87 -2.49
CA HIS A 109 -23.52 21.94 -3.30
C HIS A 109 -23.52 20.50 -2.75
N ILE A 110 -22.74 20.22 -1.69
CA ILE A 110 -22.61 18.91 -1.05
C ILE A 110 -23.29 18.98 0.32
N HIS A 111 -24.12 17.98 0.64
CA HIS A 111 -24.76 17.91 1.95
C HIS A 111 -23.70 17.76 3.06
N CYS A 112 -23.74 18.64 4.06
CA CYS A 112 -22.77 18.67 5.14
C CYS A 112 -23.29 17.95 6.39
N GLY A 113 -22.50 17.03 6.92
CA GLY A 113 -22.77 16.36 8.20
C GLY A 113 -22.24 17.17 9.39
N SER A 114 -22.67 16.80 10.60
CA SER A 114 -22.12 17.28 11.87
C SER A 114 -21.45 16.13 12.63
N LEU A 115 -20.53 16.48 13.54
CA LEU A 115 -19.88 15.56 14.48
C LEU A 115 -19.84 16.21 15.87
N VAL A 116 -21.02 16.48 16.43
CA VAL A 116 -21.15 17.11 17.75
C VAL A 116 -21.37 16.08 18.85
N ASP A 117 -22.05 14.97 18.53
CA ASP A 117 -22.39 13.92 19.49
C ASP A 117 -22.24 12.50 18.90
N GLU A 118 -22.62 11.50 19.69
CA GLU A 118 -22.58 10.10 19.26
C GLU A 118 -23.59 9.80 18.15
N THR A 119 -24.76 10.46 18.14
CA THR A 119 -25.78 10.25 17.11
C THR A 119 -25.25 10.67 15.75
N ASP A 120 -24.54 11.78 15.71
CA ASP A 120 -23.84 12.29 14.54
C ASP A 120 -22.77 11.32 14.02
N PHE A 121 -21.97 10.73 14.92
CA PHE A 121 -21.00 9.72 14.53
C PHE A 121 -21.67 8.46 13.95
N GLN A 122 -22.77 8.00 14.54
CA GLN A 122 -23.54 6.87 14.00
C GLN A 122 -24.14 7.19 12.61
N ARG A 123 -24.55 8.43 12.35
CA ARG A 123 -24.97 8.87 11.01
C ARG A 123 -23.81 8.84 10.02
N LEU A 124 -22.62 9.27 10.43
CA LEU A 124 -21.42 9.19 9.61
C LEU A 124 -21.11 7.73 9.26
N LEU A 125 -21.09 6.81 10.23
CA LEU A 125 -20.88 5.38 9.99
C LEU A 125 -21.89 4.81 8.97
N LYS A 126 -23.18 5.13 9.14
CA LYS A 126 -24.22 4.71 8.21
C LYS A 126 -23.97 5.24 6.78
N ALA A 127 -23.51 6.48 6.64
CA ALA A 127 -23.15 7.03 5.34
C ALA A 127 -21.95 6.28 4.73
N LEU A 128 -20.90 6.04 5.52
CA LEU A 128 -19.71 5.29 5.10
C LEU A 128 -20.07 3.88 4.61
N ASP A 129 -20.97 3.18 5.30
CA ASP A 129 -21.40 1.83 4.93
C ASP A 129 -22.24 1.83 3.65
N GLN A 130 -23.14 2.80 3.47
CA GLN A 130 -23.93 2.96 2.25
C GLN A 130 -23.05 3.26 1.03
N TYR A 131 -22.02 4.08 1.22
CA TYR A 131 -21.08 4.46 0.16
C TYR A 131 -20.14 3.31 -0.18
N SER A 132 -19.82 2.46 0.81
CA SER A 132 -19.06 1.22 0.60
C SER A 132 -19.90 0.15 -0.12
N SER A 133 -21.21 0.08 0.11
CA SER A 133 -22.11 -0.94 -0.47
C SER A 133 -22.55 -0.60 -1.91
N SER A 134 -22.71 0.69 -2.23
CA SER A 134 -23.06 1.15 -3.59
C SER A 134 -21.93 0.93 -4.61
N ALA A 135 -20.72 0.60 -4.16
CA ALA A 135 -19.57 0.26 -4.99
C ALA A 135 -19.56 -1.22 -5.44
N GLU A 136 -20.40 -2.08 -4.87
CA GLU A 136 -20.42 -3.52 -5.18
C GLU A 136 -21.43 -3.93 -6.28
N ASP A 137 -22.44 -3.09 -6.60
CA ASP A 137 -23.57 -3.45 -7.50
C ASP A 137 -23.54 -2.76 -8.88
N GLY A 138 -22.51 -1.98 -9.18
CA GLY A 138 -22.24 -1.44 -10.51
C GLY A 138 -20.75 -1.59 -10.78
N THR A 139 -20.39 -2.15 -11.94
CA THR A 139 -19.01 -2.34 -12.44
C THR A 139 -17.98 -1.55 -11.64
N ALA A 140 -17.29 -2.27 -10.74
CA ALA A 140 -16.34 -1.70 -9.81
C ALA A 140 -15.47 -0.66 -10.52
N PRO A 141 -15.40 0.58 -10.03
CA PRO A 141 -14.51 1.55 -10.62
C PRO A 141 -13.08 1.02 -10.50
N GLU A 142 -12.37 1.07 -11.63
CA GLU A 142 -10.99 0.62 -11.87
C GLU A 142 -9.93 1.32 -10.99
N SER A 143 -10.34 2.02 -9.92
CA SER A 143 -9.51 2.84 -9.04
C SER A 143 -9.52 2.42 -7.56
N ALA A 144 -10.18 1.34 -7.17
CA ALA A 144 -10.07 0.77 -5.80
C ALA A 144 -8.72 0.06 -5.53
N LEU A 145 -7.76 0.12 -6.47
CA LEU A 145 -6.49 -0.61 -6.46
C LEU A 145 -5.28 0.21 -5.99
N ASP A 146 -5.45 1.50 -5.68
CA ASP A 146 -4.33 2.41 -5.41
C ASP A 146 -4.21 2.86 -3.94
N ALA A 147 -4.99 2.31 -3.01
CA ALA A 147 -4.67 2.45 -1.58
C ALA A 147 -3.37 1.67 -1.31
N PRO A 148 -2.32 2.28 -0.73
CA PRO A 148 -1.09 1.54 -0.42
C PRO A 148 -1.44 0.38 0.51
N LEU A 149 -1.17 -0.85 0.07
CA LEU A 149 -1.36 -2.03 0.91
C LEU A 149 -0.51 -1.89 2.18
N ASN A 150 -1.19 -1.55 3.28
CA ASN A 150 -0.54 -1.36 4.56
C ASN A 150 -0.41 -2.72 5.25
N TYR A 151 0.76 -3.31 5.10
CA TYR A 151 1.06 -4.61 5.68
C TYR A 151 1.38 -4.60 7.18
N SER A 152 1.46 -3.43 7.81
CA SER A 152 1.82 -3.32 9.23
C SER A 152 0.92 -4.16 10.15
N LYS A 153 -0.36 -4.33 9.82
CA LYS A 153 -1.29 -5.17 10.60
C LYS A 153 -0.91 -6.66 10.60
N TYR A 154 -0.23 -7.15 9.57
CA TYR A 154 0.16 -8.56 9.47
C TYR A 154 1.52 -8.83 10.13
N VAL A 155 2.28 -7.80 10.50
CA VAL A 155 3.60 -7.95 11.14
C VAL A 155 3.48 -8.70 12.48
N ALA A 156 2.45 -8.41 13.27
CA ALA A 156 2.20 -9.08 14.56
C ALA A 156 1.90 -10.58 14.42
N GLU A 157 1.43 -11.01 13.24
CA GLU A 157 1.03 -12.39 12.95
C GLU A 157 2.01 -13.10 12.03
N PHE A 158 3.00 -12.39 11.48
CA PHE A 158 3.91 -12.89 10.45
C PHE A 158 4.55 -14.23 10.80
N LYS A 159 5.13 -14.34 12.00
CA LYS A 159 5.80 -15.58 12.45
C LYS A 159 4.83 -16.72 12.79
N LYS A 160 3.52 -16.45 12.87
CA LYS A 160 2.47 -17.46 13.12
C LYS A 160 2.00 -18.13 11.84
N HIS A 161 2.25 -17.50 10.68
CA HIS A 161 1.91 -18.04 9.38
C HIS A 161 3.16 -18.56 8.70
N GLU A 162 3.24 -19.88 8.57
CA GLU A 162 4.29 -20.52 7.79
C GLU A 162 4.20 -20.02 6.34
N SER A 163 5.33 -19.54 5.81
CA SER A 163 5.47 -19.11 4.41
C SER A 163 4.69 -17.85 4.01
N LEU A 164 4.30 -16.97 4.94
CA LEU A 164 3.70 -15.68 4.57
C LEU A 164 4.73 -14.73 3.92
N ILE A 165 4.35 -14.12 2.80
CA ILE A 165 5.12 -13.08 2.12
C ILE A 165 4.52 -11.72 2.52
N ILE A 166 5.30 -10.86 3.16
CA ILE A 166 4.88 -9.49 3.43
C ILE A 166 5.79 -8.54 2.66
N PRO A 167 5.31 -7.96 1.53
CA PRO A 167 6.04 -6.92 0.81
C PRO A 167 6.53 -5.82 1.74
N GLY A 168 7.78 -5.39 1.56
CA GLY A 168 8.37 -4.34 2.39
C GLY A 168 8.91 -4.85 3.73
N TYR A 169 8.66 -6.10 4.10
CA TYR A 169 8.95 -6.63 5.44
C TYR A 169 9.74 -7.93 5.42
N GLY A 170 9.32 -8.95 4.67
CA GLY A 170 10.06 -10.21 4.56
C GLY A 170 9.23 -11.42 4.12
N ILE A 171 9.82 -12.61 4.25
CA ILE A 171 9.19 -13.92 3.97
C ILE A 171 9.36 -14.81 5.20
N SER A 172 8.25 -15.23 5.79
CA SER A 172 8.22 -15.90 7.10
C SER A 172 9.10 -17.15 7.08
N PRO A 173 9.98 -17.34 8.09
CA PRO A 173 10.04 -16.62 9.37
C PRO A 173 10.97 -15.40 9.40
N LEU A 174 11.56 -15.00 8.26
CA LEU A 174 12.62 -14.00 8.21
C LEU A 174 12.16 -12.63 7.72
N THR A 175 12.70 -11.59 8.34
CA THR A 175 12.49 -10.20 7.94
C THR A 175 13.70 -9.69 7.16
N ILE A 176 13.50 -8.67 6.33
CA ILE A 176 14.62 -7.90 5.77
C ILE A 176 15.43 -7.28 6.93
N GLY A 177 16.74 -7.19 6.76
CA GLY A 177 17.67 -6.63 7.74
C GLY A 177 18.27 -7.63 8.73
N VAL A 178 17.81 -8.88 8.77
CA VAL A 178 18.47 -9.92 9.57
C VAL A 178 19.83 -10.30 9.00
N ASP A 179 20.70 -10.88 9.81
CA ASP A 179 22.02 -11.36 9.36
C ASP A 179 21.98 -12.80 8.82
N GLU A 180 23.11 -13.26 8.27
CA GLU A 180 23.27 -14.63 7.78
C GLU A 180 23.03 -15.70 8.85
N SER A 181 23.32 -15.41 10.12
CA SER A 181 23.15 -16.38 11.20
C SER A 181 21.67 -16.70 11.42
N ALA A 182 20.80 -15.69 11.32
CA ALA A 182 19.36 -15.86 11.37
C ALA A 182 18.84 -16.68 10.18
N VAL A 183 19.37 -16.46 8.98
CA VAL A 183 19.01 -17.26 7.79
C VAL A 183 19.36 -18.72 8.01
N ARG A 184 20.58 -19.00 8.48
CA ARG A 184 21.05 -20.37 8.74
C ARG A 184 20.31 -21.05 9.88
N ALA A 185 19.89 -20.29 10.89
CA ALA A 185 19.06 -20.81 11.97
C ALA A 185 17.67 -21.23 11.47
N ALA A 186 17.11 -20.51 10.51
CA ALA A 186 15.79 -20.80 9.94
C ALA A 186 15.81 -21.95 8.92
N PHE A 187 16.82 -21.99 8.04
CA PHE A 187 16.83 -22.86 6.86
C PHE A 187 18.01 -23.84 6.78
N GLY A 188 18.93 -23.81 7.74
CA GLY A 188 20.13 -24.65 7.74
C GLY A 188 21.24 -24.12 6.84
N ALA A 189 22.04 -25.01 6.25
CA ALA A 189 23.07 -24.61 5.31
C ALA A 189 22.47 -24.31 3.93
N PRO A 190 22.88 -23.23 3.24
CA PRO A 190 22.44 -22.96 1.88
C PRO A 190 22.94 -24.05 0.93
N THR A 191 22.19 -24.30 -0.14
CA THR A 191 22.60 -25.22 -1.21
C THR A 191 23.90 -24.77 -1.85
N ARG A 192 24.05 -23.46 -2.08
CA ARG A 192 25.31 -22.84 -2.49
C ARG A 192 25.35 -21.37 -2.09
N THR A 193 26.52 -20.77 -2.21
CA THR A 193 26.71 -19.33 -2.01
C THR A 193 27.48 -18.74 -3.17
N SER A 194 27.08 -17.56 -3.63
CA SER A 194 27.76 -16.80 -4.68
C SER A 194 28.05 -15.37 -4.21
N GLU A 195 29.05 -14.72 -4.79
CA GLU A 195 29.46 -13.37 -4.44
C GLU A 195 29.79 -12.58 -5.71
N TYR A 196 29.30 -11.34 -5.76
CA TYR A 196 29.43 -10.45 -6.92
C TYR A 196 29.80 -9.04 -6.47
N GLY A 197 30.59 -8.33 -7.29
CA GLY A 197 31.05 -6.97 -7.02
C GLY A 197 32.24 -6.92 -6.04
N GLY A 198 32.40 -5.77 -5.36
CA GLY A 198 33.48 -5.56 -4.38
C GLY A 198 34.72 -4.83 -4.93
N ASP A 199 34.66 -4.30 -6.15
CA ASP A 199 35.71 -3.49 -6.77
C ASP A 199 35.57 -1.99 -6.42
N GLY A 200 35.74 -1.66 -5.14
CA GLY A 200 36.01 -0.28 -4.68
C GLY A 200 34.87 0.74 -4.74
N ASN A 201 33.88 0.59 -5.62
CA ASN A 201 32.75 1.52 -5.77
C ASN A 201 31.40 0.98 -5.28
N GLU A 202 31.21 -0.35 -5.26
CA GLU A 202 29.99 -0.98 -4.74
C GLU A 202 30.32 -2.02 -3.67
N PRO A 203 29.53 -2.10 -2.58
CA PRO A 203 29.74 -3.13 -1.57
C PRO A 203 29.51 -4.51 -2.19
N ALA A 204 30.38 -5.47 -1.83
CA ALA A 204 30.22 -6.86 -2.25
C ALA A 204 28.83 -7.39 -1.87
N GLN A 205 28.19 -8.04 -2.82
CA GLN A 205 26.86 -8.63 -2.68
C GLN A 205 27.02 -10.14 -2.61
N ARG A 206 26.55 -10.73 -1.52
CA ARG A 206 26.61 -12.19 -1.31
C ARG A 206 25.22 -12.78 -1.38
N TYR A 207 25.09 -13.93 -2.02
CA TYR A 207 23.85 -14.66 -2.15
C TYR A 207 23.94 -15.98 -1.40
N LEU A 208 22.91 -16.29 -0.61
CA LEU A 208 22.70 -17.59 0.00
C LEU A 208 21.55 -18.24 -0.74
N GLU A 209 21.81 -19.33 -1.44
CA GLU A 209 20.85 -19.94 -2.35
C GLU A 209 20.28 -21.23 -1.77
N TYR A 210 18.96 -21.29 -1.55
CA TYR A 210 18.26 -22.44 -0.97
C TYR A 210 17.33 -23.06 -2.02
N LEU A 211 17.93 -23.77 -2.97
CA LEU A 211 17.25 -24.31 -4.16
C LEU A 211 16.06 -25.22 -3.80
N THR A 212 16.16 -26.01 -2.74
CA THR A 212 15.08 -26.93 -2.30
C THR A 212 13.94 -26.23 -1.58
N VAL A 213 14.19 -25.05 -1.00
CA VAL A 213 13.16 -24.23 -0.34
C VAL A 213 12.49 -23.28 -1.33
N GLY A 214 13.18 -22.96 -2.42
CA GLY A 214 12.71 -21.98 -3.41
C GLY A 214 12.98 -20.54 -3.00
N LEU A 215 13.99 -20.32 -2.16
CA LEU A 215 14.34 -18.99 -1.63
C LEU A 215 15.82 -18.68 -1.81
N ASP A 216 16.11 -17.45 -2.23
CA ASP A 216 17.47 -16.89 -2.18
C ASP A 216 17.49 -15.63 -1.31
N PHE A 217 18.62 -15.42 -0.64
CA PHE A 217 18.86 -14.25 0.20
C PHE A 217 20.04 -13.47 -0.33
N ARG A 218 19.83 -12.20 -0.68
CA ARG A 218 20.92 -11.27 -0.99
C ARG A 218 21.31 -10.50 0.26
N LEU A 219 22.60 -10.52 0.55
CA LEU A 219 23.21 -9.82 1.67
C LEU A 219 24.14 -8.72 1.15
N VAL A 220 24.06 -7.56 1.81
CA VAL A 220 24.99 -6.45 1.62
C VAL A 220 25.50 -6.06 3.00
N ARG A 221 26.82 -6.00 3.17
CA ARG A 221 27.46 -5.73 4.47
C ARG A 221 26.95 -6.66 5.59
N GLY A 222 26.69 -7.93 5.25
CA GLY A 222 26.27 -8.98 6.19
C GLY A 222 24.78 -8.95 6.58
N SER A 223 23.99 -8.01 6.08
CA SER A 223 22.55 -7.94 6.34
C SER A 223 21.74 -8.32 5.10
N VAL A 224 20.67 -9.10 5.26
CA VAL A 224 19.72 -9.44 4.19
C VAL A 224 19.04 -8.17 3.71
N THR A 225 19.23 -7.83 2.44
CA THR A 225 18.60 -6.68 1.78
C THR A 225 17.47 -7.09 0.84
N THR A 226 17.48 -8.34 0.39
CA THR A 226 16.46 -8.85 -0.54
C THR A 226 16.26 -10.34 -0.33
N ILE A 227 15.00 -10.77 -0.34
CA ILE A 227 14.62 -12.18 -0.34
C ILE A 227 13.91 -12.45 -1.66
N PHE A 228 14.35 -13.47 -2.39
CA PHE A 228 13.75 -13.92 -3.64
C PHE A 228 12.97 -15.20 -3.40
N ALA A 229 11.82 -15.34 -4.05
CA ALA A 229 11.02 -16.55 -4.04
C ALA A 229 10.77 -17.01 -5.48
N TYR A 230 11.04 -18.29 -5.75
CA TYR A 230 11.09 -18.85 -7.11
C TYR A 230 9.97 -19.85 -7.38
N ALA A 231 9.40 -19.77 -8.58
CA ALA A 231 8.43 -20.75 -9.06
C ALA A 231 9.13 -22.08 -9.39
N SER A 232 8.35 -23.16 -9.47
CA SER A 232 8.89 -24.50 -9.69
C SER A 232 9.75 -24.57 -10.96
N GLY A 233 10.98 -25.09 -10.83
CA GLY A 233 11.91 -25.30 -11.93
C GLY A 233 12.58 -24.02 -12.44
N LYS A 234 12.32 -22.86 -11.84
CA LYS A 234 12.92 -21.58 -12.24
C LYS A 234 14.27 -21.41 -11.57
N ASP A 235 15.29 -21.13 -12.36
CA ASP A 235 16.69 -21.03 -11.91
C ASP A 235 17.20 -22.24 -11.09
N GLY A 236 16.62 -23.43 -11.33
CA GLY A 236 16.96 -24.66 -10.61
C GLY A 236 16.29 -24.80 -9.24
N HIS A 237 15.33 -23.94 -8.90
CA HIS A 237 14.62 -23.96 -7.62
C HIS A 237 13.40 -24.88 -7.62
N SER A 238 13.09 -25.43 -6.45
CA SER A 238 11.75 -25.92 -6.11
C SER A 238 10.81 -24.75 -5.86
N ALA A 239 9.50 -24.95 -5.99
CA ALA A 239 8.54 -23.88 -5.75
C ALA A 239 8.49 -23.47 -4.28
N PHE A 240 8.65 -22.18 -4.01
CA PHE A 240 8.19 -21.62 -2.74
C PHE A 240 6.65 -21.58 -2.72
N THR A 241 6.04 -22.13 -1.68
CA THR A 241 4.58 -22.35 -1.60
C THR A 241 3.82 -21.23 -0.89
N GLY A 242 4.50 -20.17 -0.47
CA GLY A 242 3.91 -19.05 0.23
C GLY A 242 3.12 -18.07 -0.65
N SER A 243 2.42 -17.15 0.01
CA SER A 243 1.68 -16.07 -0.65
C SER A 243 1.66 -14.79 0.18
N THR A 244 1.27 -13.68 -0.44
CA THR A 244 0.88 -12.46 0.30
C THR A 244 -0.47 -12.65 1.00
N PRO A 245 -0.84 -11.78 1.97
CA PRO A 245 -2.17 -11.78 2.57
C PRO A 245 -3.33 -11.69 1.56
N GLU A 246 -3.08 -11.03 0.43
CA GLU A 246 -4.00 -10.87 -0.70
C GLU A 246 -3.98 -12.09 -1.64
N ARG A 247 -3.28 -13.16 -1.25
CA ARG A 247 -3.19 -14.45 -1.96
C ARG A 247 -2.41 -14.41 -3.27
N ILE A 248 -1.53 -13.42 -3.46
CA ILE A 248 -0.55 -13.47 -4.55
C ILE A 248 0.54 -14.49 -4.18
N SER A 249 0.52 -15.62 -4.88
CA SER A 249 1.55 -16.68 -4.84
C SER A 249 2.30 -16.74 -6.17
N LEU A 250 3.30 -17.62 -6.28
CA LEU A 250 4.06 -17.80 -7.53
C LEU A 250 3.27 -18.50 -8.64
N HIS A 251 2.07 -19.00 -8.35
CA HIS A 251 1.13 -19.51 -9.34
C HIS A 251 0.20 -18.41 -9.90
N SER A 252 0.27 -17.19 -9.35
CA SER A 252 -0.54 -16.07 -9.82
C SER A 252 -0.07 -15.60 -11.18
N ARG A 253 -0.99 -15.07 -11.98
CA ARG A 253 -0.65 -14.45 -13.27
C ARG A 253 -0.55 -12.94 -13.13
N ARG A 254 0.08 -12.30 -14.11
CA ARG A 254 0.19 -10.84 -14.16
C ARG A 254 -1.14 -10.11 -13.95
N GLN A 255 -2.22 -10.55 -14.61
CA GLN A 255 -3.55 -9.97 -14.41
C GLN A 255 -4.04 -10.05 -12.96
N ASP A 256 -3.63 -11.06 -12.20
CA ASP A 256 -4.05 -11.23 -10.80
C ASP A 256 -3.24 -10.29 -9.90
N VAL A 257 -1.94 -10.17 -10.18
CA VAL A 257 -1.04 -9.21 -9.54
C VAL A 257 -1.52 -7.78 -9.75
N GLU A 258 -1.81 -7.39 -11.00
CA GLU A 258 -2.28 -6.03 -11.32
C GLU A 258 -3.69 -5.76 -10.76
N ARG A 259 -4.54 -6.79 -10.64
CA ARG A 259 -5.84 -6.68 -9.95
C ARG A 259 -5.70 -6.51 -8.44
N VAL A 260 -4.53 -6.75 -7.84
CA VAL A 260 -4.34 -6.61 -6.38
C VAL A 260 -3.48 -5.41 -6.04
N PHE A 261 -2.38 -5.22 -6.77
CA PHE A 261 -1.40 -4.17 -6.51
C PHE A 261 -1.54 -2.95 -7.44
N GLY A 262 -2.53 -2.98 -8.35
CA GLY A 262 -2.67 -1.98 -9.39
C GLY A 262 -1.61 -2.10 -10.48
N ARG A 263 -1.62 -1.15 -11.41
CA ARG A 263 -0.65 -1.08 -12.50
C ARG A 263 0.75 -0.80 -11.94
N PRO A 264 1.78 -1.54 -12.37
CA PRO A 264 3.13 -1.36 -11.83
C PRO A 264 3.69 0.04 -12.14
N PRO A 265 4.24 0.76 -11.15
CA PRO A 265 4.88 2.06 -11.36
C PRO A 265 6.13 2.02 -12.23
N LYS A 266 6.81 0.86 -12.26
CA LYS A 266 8.01 0.61 -13.06
C LYS A 266 7.93 -0.77 -13.65
N ASP A 267 8.32 -0.89 -14.91
CA ASP A 267 8.46 -2.16 -15.59
C ASP A 267 9.64 -2.13 -16.57
N GLY A 268 10.01 -3.30 -17.06
CA GLY A 268 11.09 -3.46 -18.02
C GLY A 268 11.10 -4.86 -18.62
N GLY A 269 11.90 -5.02 -19.66
CA GLY A 269 11.86 -6.19 -20.53
C GLY A 269 11.92 -5.72 -21.97
N ASN A 270 12.93 -6.18 -22.71
CA ASN A 270 13.25 -5.68 -24.05
C ASN A 270 13.21 -6.78 -25.12
N GLY A 271 12.49 -7.88 -24.85
CA GLY A 271 12.47 -9.06 -25.72
C GLY A 271 13.68 -10.00 -25.56
N VAL A 272 14.70 -9.61 -24.78
CA VAL A 272 15.89 -10.44 -24.49
C VAL A 272 15.86 -10.97 -23.06
N ILE A 273 15.43 -10.14 -22.12
CA ILE A 273 15.21 -10.51 -20.72
C ILE A 273 13.72 -10.63 -20.44
N ASN A 274 13.39 -11.47 -19.45
CA ASN A 274 12.03 -11.61 -18.96
C ASN A 274 11.44 -10.26 -18.53
N TYR A 275 10.14 -10.09 -18.81
CA TYR A 275 9.37 -8.95 -18.40
C TYR A 275 9.29 -8.90 -16.88
N TRP A 276 9.64 -7.76 -16.30
CA TRP A 276 9.63 -7.54 -14.87
C TRP A 276 8.89 -6.26 -14.54
N VAL A 277 8.34 -6.24 -13.33
CA VAL A 277 7.62 -5.11 -12.77
C VAL A 277 8.11 -4.85 -11.35
N SER A 278 8.00 -3.60 -10.91
CA SER A 278 8.39 -3.19 -9.57
C SER A 278 7.36 -2.25 -8.97
N TYR A 279 7.05 -2.49 -7.70
CA TYR A 279 6.23 -1.69 -6.80
C TYR A 279 7.11 -1.18 -5.65
N PRO A 280 7.90 -0.09 -5.86
CA PRO A 280 8.89 0.37 -4.89
C PRO A 280 8.29 0.71 -3.52
N SER A 281 7.11 1.33 -3.49
CA SER A 281 6.41 1.67 -2.24
C SER A 281 5.94 0.45 -1.45
N LEU A 282 5.85 -0.71 -2.09
CA LEU A 282 5.55 -1.98 -1.43
C LEU A 282 6.81 -2.78 -1.12
N GLY A 283 7.99 -2.39 -1.62
CA GLY A 283 9.19 -3.23 -1.55
C GLY A 283 8.99 -4.58 -2.25
N LEU A 284 8.31 -4.59 -3.40
CA LEU A 284 8.00 -5.79 -4.18
C LEU A 284 8.47 -5.62 -5.63
N ALA A 285 9.14 -6.62 -6.17
CA ALA A 285 9.36 -6.75 -7.60
C ALA A 285 9.03 -8.17 -8.07
N ILE A 286 8.51 -8.28 -9.28
CA ILE A 286 8.04 -9.54 -9.86
C ILE A 286 8.61 -9.66 -11.27
N THR A 287 9.24 -10.79 -11.56
CA THR A 287 9.65 -11.17 -12.91
C THR A 287 8.70 -12.24 -13.41
N TYR A 288 8.14 -12.04 -14.60
CA TYR A 288 7.23 -12.97 -15.24
C TYR A 288 7.97 -13.90 -16.20
N ASP A 289 7.46 -15.10 -16.41
CA ASP A 289 8.00 -16.11 -17.32
C ASP A 289 7.61 -15.81 -18.77
N THR A 290 7.96 -14.62 -19.24
CA THR A 290 7.71 -14.18 -20.59
C THR A 290 8.64 -13.03 -20.96
N ILE A 291 8.94 -12.89 -22.24
CA ILE A 291 9.57 -11.69 -22.80
C ILE A 291 8.54 -10.73 -23.44
N ASP A 292 7.28 -11.17 -23.54
CA ASP A 292 6.17 -10.37 -24.08
C ASP A 292 5.61 -9.46 -22.98
N THR A 293 5.91 -8.16 -23.10
CA THR A 293 5.51 -7.12 -22.15
C THR A 293 4.01 -6.82 -22.17
N THR A 294 3.23 -7.47 -23.04
CA THR A 294 1.77 -7.31 -23.13
C THR A 294 1.01 -8.51 -22.56
N SER A 295 1.69 -9.61 -22.22
CA SER A 295 1.04 -10.84 -21.78
C SER A 295 0.50 -10.74 -20.35
N LEU A 296 -0.81 -10.51 -20.22
CA LEU A 296 -1.53 -10.51 -18.94
C LEU A 296 -1.67 -11.90 -18.31
N LYS A 297 -1.48 -12.97 -19.10
CA LYS A 297 -1.56 -14.37 -18.64
C LYS A 297 -0.22 -14.94 -18.19
N ALA A 298 0.85 -14.17 -18.29
CA ALA A 298 2.19 -14.62 -17.91
C ALA A 298 2.22 -15.02 -16.44
N GLU A 299 2.82 -16.18 -16.18
CA GLU A 299 3.03 -16.71 -14.84
C GLU A 299 4.25 -16.05 -14.19
N ILE A 300 4.30 -16.03 -12.87
CA ILE A 300 5.45 -15.50 -12.15
C ILE A 300 6.62 -16.47 -12.29
N HIS A 301 7.77 -15.94 -12.71
CA HIS A 301 9.04 -16.68 -12.70
C HIS A 301 9.64 -16.64 -11.29
N HIS A 302 9.77 -15.44 -10.73
CA HIS A 302 10.16 -15.20 -9.35
C HIS A 302 9.61 -13.87 -8.87
N LEU A 303 9.52 -13.68 -7.56
CA LEU A 303 9.31 -12.37 -6.94
C LEU A 303 10.42 -12.07 -5.94
N SER A 304 10.58 -10.81 -5.58
CA SER A 304 11.52 -10.37 -4.56
C SER A 304 10.90 -9.36 -3.62
N VAL A 305 11.29 -9.46 -2.35
CA VAL A 305 10.90 -8.54 -1.28
C VAL A 305 12.13 -7.78 -0.80
N THR A 306 12.01 -6.46 -0.71
CA THR A 306 13.01 -5.52 -0.18
C THR A 306 12.37 -4.58 0.84
N LEU A 307 13.15 -3.72 1.50
CA LEU A 307 12.57 -2.55 2.14
C LEU A 307 11.97 -1.60 1.07
N PRO A 308 10.87 -0.90 1.35
CA PRO A 308 10.33 0.13 0.47
C PRO A 308 11.28 1.34 0.38
N TYR A 309 11.23 2.05 -0.74
CA TYR A 309 11.96 3.30 -0.95
C TYR A 309 11.27 4.21 -1.97
#